data_AF-A0A540N005-F1
#
_entry.id   AF-A0A540N005-F1
#
_cell.length_a   1.000
_cell.length_b   1.000
_cell.length_c   1.000
_cell.angle_alpha   90.00
_cell.angle_beta   90.00
_cell.angle_gamma   90.00
#
_symmetry.space_group_name_H-M   'P 1'
#
loop_
_entity.id
_entity.type
_entity.pdbx_description
1 polymer ?
#
loop_
_entity_poly.entity_id
_entity_poly.type
_entity_poly.pdbx_seq_one_letter_code
_entity_poly.pdbx_strand_id
1 'polypeptide(L)'
;MKPTNEMFVEEMNLKQWVANSLLSEAIAEAVDANLLVAKEEDHDYVTKIDCLSSIMRLALSCCAEPLDERINMQEVVATLKKTKIKFLKDVGRRVLLNRPRVQAL
;
A
#
# COMPACT_ATOMS: atom_id res chain seq x y z
N MET A 1 -9.93 13.43 2.20
CA MET A 1 -11.31 13.25 1.67
C MET A 1 -12.09 12.37 2.63
N LYS A 2 -13.40 12.60 2.84
CA LYS A 2 -14.25 11.75 3.71
C LYS A 2 -15.20 10.91 2.86
N PRO A 3 -15.58 9.70 3.31
CA PRO A 3 -16.60 8.87 2.63
C PRO A 3 -17.97 9.55 2.50
N THR A 4 -18.21 10.64 3.23
CA THR A 4 -19.42 11.46 3.16
C THR A 4 -19.32 12.64 2.19
N ASN A 5 -18.19 12.83 1.49
CA ASN A 5 -18.06 13.87 0.47
C ASN A 5 -18.92 13.54 -0.75
N GLU A 6 -19.42 14.55 -1.44
CA GLU A 6 -20.26 14.44 -2.65
C GLU A 6 -19.62 13.69 -3.83
N MET A 7 -18.36 13.24 -3.74
CA MET A 7 -17.80 12.28 -4.72
C MET A 7 -18.26 10.83 -4.47
N PHE A 8 -18.96 10.58 -3.37
CA PHE A 8 -19.54 9.30 -2.96
C PHE A 8 -21.08 9.24 -3.14
N VAL A 9 -21.68 10.10 -3.97
CA VAL A 9 -23.14 10.01 -4.22
C VAL A 9 -23.49 8.72 -4.95
N GLU A 10 -24.30 7.90 -4.27
CA GLU A 10 -25.14 6.77 -4.71
C GLU A 10 -24.52 5.60 -5.51
N GLU A 11 -23.43 5.75 -6.27
CA GLU A 11 -22.85 4.67 -7.09
C GLU A 11 -21.43 4.22 -6.71
N MET A 12 -20.71 4.98 -5.88
CA MET A 12 -19.32 4.67 -5.53
C MET A 12 -19.20 4.09 -4.12
N ASN A 13 -19.00 2.78 -4.01
CA ASN A 13 -18.67 2.14 -2.74
C ASN A 13 -17.15 2.15 -2.45
N LEU A 14 -16.78 1.81 -1.21
CA LEU A 14 -15.38 1.82 -0.76
C LEU A 14 -14.47 0.93 -1.63
N LYS A 15 -14.97 -0.22 -2.10
CA LYS A 15 -14.22 -1.15 -2.95
C LYS A 15 -13.92 -0.53 -4.31
N GLN A 16 -14.91 0.10 -4.94
CA GLN A 16 -14.75 0.82 -6.20
C GLN A 16 -13.80 2.02 -6.05
N TRP A 17 -13.91 2.77 -4.96
CA TRP A 17 -13.01 3.88 -4.68
C TRP A 17 -11.55 3.41 -4.56
N VAL A 18 -11.28 2.36 -3.77
CA VAL A 18 -9.93 1.79 -3.65
C VAL A 18 -9.41 1.24 -4.99
N ALA A 19 -10.27 0.59 -5.78
CA ALA A 19 -9.91 0.12 -7.11
C ALA A 19 -9.54 1.27 -8.06
N ASN A 20 -10.32 2.34 -8.07
CA ASN A 20 -10.06 3.54 -8.87
C ASN A 20 -8.77 4.24 -8.42
N SER A 21 -8.53 4.39 -7.11
CA SER A 21 -7.27 4.94 -6.59
C SER A 21 -6.06 4.11 -6.99
N LEU A 22 -6.17 2.77 -7.08
CA LEU A 22 -5.09 1.92 -7.57
C LEU A 22 -4.83 2.08 -9.08
N LEU A 23 -5.87 2.29 -9.88
CA LEU A 23 -5.76 2.49 -11.33
C LEU A 23 -5.14 3.86 -11.67
N SER A 24 -5.40 4.88 -10.86
CA SER A 24 -4.87 6.23 -11.03
C SER A 24 -3.58 6.50 -10.22
N GLU A 25 -2.98 5.49 -9.61
CA GLU A 25 -1.81 5.62 -8.72
C GLU A 25 -2.00 6.60 -7.54
N ALA A 26 -3.25 6.88 -7.17
CA ALA A 26 -3.67 7.84 -6.15
C ALA A 26 -3.93 7.18 -4.77
N ILE A 27 -3.22 6.09 -4.44
CA ILE A 27 -3.41 5.37 -3.17
C ILE A 27 -3.15 6.25 -1.95
N ALA A 28 -2.29 7.25 -2.08
CA ALA A 28 -2.01 8.19 -0.99
C ALA A 28 -3.26 8.94 -0.51
N GLU A 29 -4.22 9.18 -1.40
CA GLU A 29 -5.49 9.84 -1.08
C GLU A 29 -6.49 8.91 -0.40
N ALA A 30 -6.29 7.59 -0.58
CA ALA A 30 -7.19 6.56 -0.08
C ALA A 30 -6.83 6.03 1.32
N VAL A 31 -5.56 6.19 1.71
CA VAL A 31 -5.03 5.67 2.98
C VAL A 31 -5.09 6.72 4.08
N ASP A 32 -5.13 6.25 5.33
CA ASP A 32 -5.08 7.14 6.49
C ASP A 32 -3.78 7.95 6.48
N ALA A 33 -3.90 9.28 6.64
CA ALA A 33 -2.77 10.19 6.59
C ALA A 33 -1.68 9.83 7.62
N ASN A 34 -2.05 9.26 8.77
CA ASN A 34 -1.11 8.83 9.81
C ASN A 34 -0.15 7.73 9.34
N LEU A 35 -0.54 6.94 8.34
CA LEU A 35 0.31 5.91 7.74
C LEU A 35 1.39 6.53 6.84
N LEU A 36 1.18 7.76 6.39
CA LEU A 36 2.05 8.51 5.49
C LEU A 36 2.83 9.63 6.18
N VAL A 37 2.77 9.78 7.52
CA VAL A 37 3.40 10.87 8.33
C VAL A 37 4.95 10.94 8.24
N ALA A 38 5.56 10.23 7.30
CA ALA A 38 6.90 10.59 6.83
C ALA A 38 6.81 11.95 6.11
N LYS A 39 7.82 12.82 6.21
CA LYS A 39 7.82 14.06 5.39
C LYS A 39 7.75 13.64 3.91
N GLU A 40 7.18 14.44 3.01
CA GLU A 40 7.20 14.12 1.56
C GLU A 40 8.63 13.93 1.02
N GLU A 41 9.62 14.48 1.73
CA GLU A 41 11.05 14.33 1.50
C GLU A 41 11.66 13.03 2.10
N ASP A 42 10.91 12.25 2.88
CA ASP A 42 11.37 10.96 3.36
C ASP A 42 11.45 9.98 2.20
N HIS A 43 12.66 9.50 1.95
CA HIS A 43 12.97 8.48 0.94
C HIS A 43 12.21 7.15 1.12
N ASP A 44 11.44 7.00 2.20
CA ASP A 44 10.56 5.87 2.51
C ASP A 44 9.13 6.03 1.97
N TYR A 45 8.74 7.23 1.51
CA TYR A 45 7.38 7.50 1.02
C TYR A 45 6.98 6.55 -0.12
N VAL A 46 7.82 6.42 -1.15
CA VAL A 46 7.59 5.51 -2.28
C VAL A 46 7.46 4.06 -1.83
N THR A 47 8.35 3.61 -0.94
CA THR A 47 8.33 2.24 -0.40
C THR A 47 7.05 1.96 0.40
N LYS A 48 6.55 2.96 1.14
CA LYS A 48 5.28 2.88 1.88
C LYS A 48 4.09 2.82 0.92
N ILE A 49 4.03 3.67 -0.10
CA ILE A 49 2.96 3.65 -1.11
C ILE A 49 2.94 2.33 -1.87
N ASP A 50 4.10 1.78 -2.24
CA ASP A 50 4.20 0.46 -2.88
C ASP A 50 3.65 -0.67 -2.00
N CYS A 51 3.99 -0.63 -0.71
CA CYS A 51 3.52 -1.58 0.29
C CYS A 51 2.00 -1.49 0.46
N LEU A 52 1.48 -0.28 0.65
CA LEU A 52 0.05 -0.01 0.81
C LEU A 52 -0.74 -0.41 -0.44
N SER A 53 -0.22 -0.11 -1.64
CA SER A 53 -0.83 -0.53 -2.90
C SER A 53 -0.91 -2.05 -3.01
N SER A 54 0.13 -2.76 -2.59
CA SER A 54 0.13 -4.23 -2.57
C SER A 54 -0.91 -4.80 -1.60
N ILE A 55 -1.07 -4.18 -0.43
CA ILE A 55 -2.09 -4.55 0.57
C ILE A 55 -3.49 -4.28 0.04
N MET A 56 -3.73 -3.12 -0.58
CA MET A 56 -5.04 -2.77 -1.13
C MET A 56 -5.46 -3.67 -2.29
N ARG A 57 -4.53 -4.05 -3.17
CA ARG A 57 -4.78 -5.07 -4.20
C ARG A 57 -5.21 -6.41 -3.59
N LEU A 58 -4.52 -6.85 -2.54
CA LEU A 58 -4.89 -8.08 -1.83
C LEU A 58 -6.27 -7.95 -1.16
N ALA A 59 -6.58 -6.80 -0.55
CA ALA A 59 -7.88 -6.53 0.05
C ALA A 59 -9.02 -6.60 -0.98
N LEU A 60 -8.82 -6.07 -2.20
CA LEU A 60 -9.78 -6.19 -3.28
C LEU A 60 -10.03 -7.65 -3.69
N SER A 61 -8.96 -8.47 -3.76
CA SER A 61 -9.09 -9.91 -4.04
C SER A 61 -9.81 -10.66 -2.92
N CYS A 62 -9.61 -10.28 -1.66
CA CYS A 62 -10.37 -10.86 -0.53
C CYS A 62 -11.86 -10.50 -0.58
N CYS A 63 -12.17 -9.32 -1.11
CA CYS A 63 -13.52 -8.77 -1.19
C CYS A 63 -14.17 -8.99 -2.58
N ALA A 64 -13.72 -9.95 -3.38
CA ALA A 64 -14.36 -10.29 -4.64
C ALA A 64 -15.84 -10.69 -4.41
N GLU A 65 -16.72 -10.29 -5.34
CA GLU A 65 -18.16 -10.55 -5.18
C GLU A 65 -18.45 -12.05 -5.34
N PRO A 66 -17.98 -12.69 -6.43
CA PRO A 66 -18.11 -14.13 -6.58
C PRO A 66 -17.20 -14.83 -5.57
N LEU A 67 -17.74 -15.86 -4.90
CA LEU A 67 -17.01 -16.60 -3.87
C LEU A 67 -15.81 -17.35 -4.44
N ASP A 68 -15.92 -17.83 -5.67
CA ASP A 68 -14.90 -18.54 -6.42
C ASP A 68 -13.77 -17.62 -6.93
N GLU A 69 -14.03 -16.31 -7.03
CA GLU A 69 -12.99 -15.32 -7.34
C GLU A 69 -12.24 -14.83 -6.09
N ARG A 70 -12.74 -15.14 -4.88
CA ARG A 70 -12.05 -14.76 -3.64
C ARG A 70 -10.77 -15.57 -3.48
N ILE A 71 -9.68 -14.86 -3.27
CA ILE A 71 -8.38 -15.47 -2.97
C ILE A 71 -8.49 -16.33 -1.69
N ASN A 72 -7.82 -17.50 -1.69
CA ASN A 72 -7.88 -18.37 -0.52
C ASN A 72 -6.96 -17.87 0.61
N MET A 73 -7.26 -18.24 1.85
CA MET A 73 -6.53 -17.73 3.02
C MET A 73 -5.05 -18.13 3.06
N GLN A 74 -4.67 -19.25 2.45
CA GLN A 74 -3.26 -19.65 2.38
C GLN A 74 -2.47 -18.69 1.48
N GLU A 75 -3.05 -18.33 0.33
CA GLU A 75 -2.49 -17.34 -0.59
C GLU A 75 -2.47 -15.93 -0.01
N VAL A 76 -3.50 -15.54 0.77
CA VAL A 76 -3.50 -14.28 1.54
C VAL A 76 -2.29 -14.20 2.46
N VAL A 77 -2.08 -15.24 3.29
CA VAL A 77 -0.95 -15.29 4.23
C VAL A 77 0.39 -15.29 3.48
N ALA A 78 0.50 -16.04 2.39
CA ALA A 78 1.71 -16.06 1.57
C ALA A 78 2.01 -14.67 0.98
N THR A 79 0.99 -13.98 0.47
CA THR A 79 1.11 -12.64 -0.11
C THR A 79 1.49 -11.61 0.93
N LEU A 80 0.84 -11.62 2.12
CA LEU A 80 1.20 -10.72 3.22
C LEU A 80 2.64 -10.92 3.69
N LYS A 81 3.10 -12.18 3.81
CA LYS A 81 4.51 -12.48 4.15
C LYS A 81 5.46 -11.91 3.09
N LYS A 82 5.14 -12.10 1.81
CA LYS A 82 5.93 -11.56 0.69
C LYS A 82 5.98 -10.03 0.72
N THR A 83 4.85 -9.37 0.92
CA THR A 83 4.76 -7.90 1.04
C THR A 83 5.59 -7.38 2.22
N LYS A 84 5.49 -8.03 3.39
CA LYS A 84 6.31 -7.68 4.57
C LYS A 84 7.80 -7.82 4.29
N ILE A 85 8.23 -8.93 3.67
CA ILE A 85 9.63 -9.16 3.33
C ILE A 85 10.14 -8.10 2.34
N LYS A 86 9.36 -7.79 1.30
CA LYS A 86 9.71 -6.75 0.33
C LYS A 86 9.89 -5.40 1.02
N PHE A 87 8.89 -4.98 1.80
CA PHE A 87 8.91 -3.71 2.53
C PHE A 87 10.14 -3.59 3.44
N LEU A 88 10.41 -4.61 4.27
CA LEU A 88 11.55 -4.60 5.18
C LEU A 88 12.91 -4.61 4.44
N LYS A 89 13.00 -5.29 3.29
CA LYS A 89 14.22 -5.26 2.46
C LYS A 89 14.43 -3.91 1.81
N ASP A 90 13.37 -3.24 1.38
CA ASP A 90 13.47 -1.95 0.70
C ASP A 90 13.82 -0.83 1.67
N VAL A 91 13.32 -0.89 2.91
CA VAL A 91 13.78 -0.05 4.03
C VAL A 91 15.22 -0.41 4.42
N GLY A 92 15.52 -1.70 4.63
CA GLY A 92 16.84 -2.16 5.09
C GLY A 92 17.99 -1.92 4.10
N ARG A 93 17.76 -2.11 2.78
CA ARG A 93 18.74 -1.77 1.74
C ARG A 93 19.12 -0.29 1.76
N ARG A 94 18.20 0.59 2.15
CA ARG A 94 18.43 2.03 2.15
C ARG A 94 19.15 2.50 3.40
N VAL A 95 18.93 1.87 4.56
CA VAL A 95 19.79 2.06 5.76
C VAL A 95 21.25 1.72 5.46
N LEU A 96 21.50 0.70 4.64
CA LEU A 96 22.86 0.33 4.21
C LEU A 96 23.47 1.35 3.22
N LEU A 97 22.67 1.96 2.35
CA LEU A 97 23.13 3.00 1.40
C LEU A 97 23.37 4.35 2.07
N ASN A 98 22.63 4.68 3.13
CA ASN A 98 22.78 5.92 3.89
C ASN A 98 23.90 5.88 4.95
N ARG A 99 24.63 4.75 5.06
CA ARG A 99 25.75 4.64 6.02
C ARG A 99 26.96 5.39 5.47
N PRO A 100 27.55 6.36 6.21
CA PRO A 100 28.76 7.03 5.76
C PRO A 100 29.85 6.00 5.52
N ARG A 101 30.47 6.01 4.34
CA ARG A 101 31.71 5.29 4.11
C ARG A 101 32.77 5.97 4.98
N VAL A 102 32.98 5.46 6.19
CA VAL A 102 34.23 5.69 6.91
C VAL A 102 35.34 5.10 6.04
N GLN A 103 36.01 5.95 5.27
CA GLN A 103 37.24 5.59 4.58
C GLN A 103 38.25 5.25 5.69
N ALA A 104 38.72 4.00 5.69
CA ALA A 104 39.84 3.58 6.51
C ALA A 104 41.08 4.36 6.06
N LEU A 105 41.76 4.97 7.03
CA LEU A 105 43.08 5.60 6.90
C LEU A 105 44.13 4.58 6.44
#